data_AF-A0A258QW51-F1
#
_entry.id   AF-A0A258QW51-F1
#
_cell.length_a   1.000
_cell.length_b   1.000
_cell.length_c   1.000
_cell.angle_alpha   90.00
_cell.angle_beta   90.00
_cell.angle_gamma   90.00
#
_symmetry.space_group_name_H-M   'P 1'
#
loop_
_entity.id
_entity.type
_entity.pdbx_description
1 polymer ?
#
loop_
_entity_poly.entity_id
_entity_poly.type
_entity_poly.pdbx_seq_one_letter_code
_entity_poly.pdbx_strand_id
1 'polypeptide(L)'
;MSSFNAGSGDQIRLDDRPLSQDLDGQALDPTPLNAITKIRLNDAETIRMEMARLYKDMRLGRIDTQDGTRLAYVLDMVRKAHETCELQRRVEVIDQVNKIRKLKK
;
A
#
# COMPACT_ATOMS: atom_id res chain seq x y z
N MET A 1 -33.54 4.28 -72.41
CA MET A 1 -33.00 3.30 -71.46
C MET A 1 -33.18 3.89 -70.07
N SER A 2 -33.98 3.19 -69.26
CA SER A 2 -34.18 3.21 -67.80
C SER A 2 -33.98 4.51 -67.00
N SER A 3 -34.76 4.94 -66.01
CA SER A 3 -36.06 4.63 -65.41
C SER A 3 -35.95 5.15 -63.96
N PHE A 4 -36.94 5.94 -63.48
CA PHE A 4 -37.30 6.18 -62.06
C PHE A 4 -36.27 6.90 -61.14
N ASN A 5 -36.61 7.58 -60.04
CA ASN A 5 -37.77 8.28 -59.48
C ASN A 5 -37.27 8.84 -58.11
N ALA A 6 -38.01 9.79 -57.55
CA ALA A 6 -38.18 10.05 -56.11
C ALA A 6 -37.19 10.95 -55.36
N GLY A 7 -37.70 12.13 -55.00
CA GLY A 7 -37.99 12.45 -53.60
C GLY A 7 -36.79 12.68 -52.69
N SER A 8 -36.32 13.94 -52.62
CA SER A 8 -35.51 14.40 -51.49
C SER A 8 -36.42 14.77 -50.33
N GLY A 9 -36.79 13.74 -49.57
CA GLY A 9 -37.28 13.87 -48.21
C GLY A 9 -36.14 14.18 -47.22
N ASP A 10 -36.60 14.66 -46.08
CA ASP A 10 -35.97 14.67 -44.77
C ASP A 10 -34.81 15.62 -44.45
N GLN A 11 -35.24 16.71 -43.82
CA GLN A 11 -34.65 17.30 -42.62
C GLN A 11 -33.87 16.32 -41.73
N ILE A 12 -32.61 16.66 -41.46
CA ILE A 12 -31.88 16.22 -40.25
C ILE A 12 -31.27 17.50 -39.66
N ARG A 13 -32.03 18.18 -38.80
CA ARG A 13 -31.87 18.26 -37.33
C ARG A 13 -30.58 18.96 -36.90
N LEU A 14 -30.77 20.20 -36.43
CA LEU A 14 -29.92 20.86 -35.44
C LEU A 14 -29.75 19.94 -34.22
N ASP A 15 -28.64 20.15 -33.52
CA ASP A 15 -28.21 19.51 -32.27
C ASP A 15 -27.44 18.20 -32.44
N ASP A 16 -26.11 18.34 -32.53
CA ASP A 16 -25.13 17.47 -31.85
C ASP A 16 -23.71 17.98 -32.18
N ARG A 17 -23.34 19.14 -31.63
CA ARG A 17 -21.93 19.43 -31.40
C ARG A 17 -21.61 18.92 -30.00
N PRO A 18 -20.80 17.85 -29.83
CA PRO A 18 -20.27 17.56 -28.51
C PRO A 18 -19.40 18.76 -28.12
N LEU A 19 -19.77 19.41 -27.03
CA LEU A 19 -18.91 20.36 -26.33
C LEU A 19 -17.64 19.56 -26.01
N SER A 20 -16.56 19.81 -26.74
CA SER A 20 -15.23 19.43 -26.28
C SER A 20 -15.01 20.20 -24.98
N GLN A 21 -15.37 19.58 -23.84
CA GLN A 21 -14.86 20.01 -22.56
C GLN A 21 -13.36 19.80 -22.65
N ASP A 22 -12.66 20.90 -22.89
CA ASP A 22 -11.25 21.03 -22.57
C ASP A 22 -11.14 20.83 -21.05
N LEU A 23 -11.08 19.56 -20.64
CA LEU A 23 -10.59 19.17 -19.34
C LEU A 23 -9.10 19.47 -19.40
N ASP A 24 -8.77 20.73 -19.11
CA ASP A 24 -7.41 21.16 -18.84
C ASP A 24 -6.79 20.10 -17.92
N GLY A 25 -5.88 19.33 -18.50
CA GLY A 25 -5.08 18.35 -17.81
C GLY A 25 -4.16 19.07 -16.86
N GLN A 26 -4.73 19.57 -15.76
CA GLN A 26 -3.96 19.99 -14.60
C GLN A 26 -3.29 18.72 -14.09
N ALA A 27 -2.09 18.46 -14.59
CA ALA A 27 -1.18 17.52 -13.98
C ALA A 27 -1.05 17.98 -12.53
N LEU A 28 -1.76 17.31 -11.63
CA LEU A 28 -1.55 17.50 -10.21
C LEU A 28 -0.10 17.12 -10.00
N ASP A 29 0.74 18.12 -9.71
CA ASP A 29 2.13 17.87 -9.35
C ASP A 29 2.12 16.78 -8.28
N PRO A 30 2.76 15.61 -8.51
CA PRO A 30 2.76 14.56 -7.52
C PRO A 30 3.35 15.16 -6.26
N THR A 31 2.53 15.24 -5.20
CA THR A 31 3.00 15.78 -3.93
C THR A 31 4.27 15.04 -3.57
N PRO A 32 5.41 15.72 -3.38
CA PRO A 32 6.67 15.03 -3.14
C PRO A 32 6.49 14.18 -1.90
N LEU A 33 6.59 12.86 -2.05
CA LEU A 33 6.52 11.88 -0.97
C LEU A 33 7.82 11.89 -0.15
N ASN A 34 8.36 13.09 0.08
CA ASN A 34 9.60 13.34 0.77
C ASN A 34 9.30 13.75 2.22
N ALA A 35 8.30 13.12 2.84
CA ALA A 35 8.37 12.91 4.26
C ALA A 35 9.24 11.67 4.42
N ILE A 36 10.39 11.80 5.07
CA ILE A 36 11.07 10.66 5.69
C ILE A 36 10.01 10.03 6.62
N THR A 37 9.24 9.09 6.08
CA THR A 37 8.18 8.41 6.83
C THR A 37 8.92 7.63 7.88
N LYS A 38 8.94 8.17 9.11
CA LYS A 38 9.58 7.57 10.27
C LYS A 38 9.23 6.09 10.27
N ILE A 39 10.23 5.23 10.08
CA ILE A 39 10.02 3.78 10.03
C ILE A 39 9.44 3.39 11.38
N ARG A 40 8.19 2.92 11.39
CA ARG A 40 7.50 2.50 12.60
C ARG A 40 7.83 1.04 12.85
N LEU A 41 8.72 0.77 13.80
CA LEU A 41 9.12 -0.60 14.19
C LEU A 41 8.48 -0.99 15.53
N ASN A 42 7.23 -0.58 15.74
CA ASN A 42 6.57 -0.69 17.05
C ASN A 42 5.90 -2.05 17.27
N ASP A 43 5.62 -2.79 16.19
CA ASP A 43 4.99 -4.10 16.24
C ASP A 43 5.51 -4.99 15.10
N ALA A 44 5.32 -6.32 15.25
CA ALA A 44 5.80 -7.30 14.29
C ALA A 44 5.18 -7.15 12.89
N GLU A 45 3.94 -6.65 12.80
CA GLU A 45 3.21 -6.50 11.55
C GLU A 45 3.78 -5.35 10.71
N THR A 46 4.06 -4.22 11.33
CA THR A 46 4.67 -3.08 10.66
C THR A 46 6.10 -3.41 10.22
N ILE A 47 6.86 -4.14 11.03
CA ILE A 47 8.19 -4.63 10.65
C ILE A 47 8.09 -5.57 9.44
N ARG A 48 7.08 -6.45 9.40
CA ARG A 48 6.80 -7.34 8.25
C ARG A 48 6.49 -6.55 6.98
N MET A 49 5.71 -5.48 7.07
CA MET A 49 5.42 -4.60 5.94
C MET A 49 6.66 -3.89 5.41
N GLU A 50 7.54 -3.39 6.29
CA GLU A 50 8.79 -2.76 5.89
C GLU A 50 9.76 -3.76 5.24
N MET A 51 9.82 -5.00 5.72
CA MET A 51 10.57 -6.07 5.03
C MET A 51 10.02 -6.35 3.63
N ALA A 52 8.69 -6.37 3.45
CA ALA A 52 8.07 -6.56 2.14
C ALA A 52 8.34 -5.37 1.20
N ARG A 53 8.34 -4.14 1.73
CA ARG A 53 8.73 -2.94 0.98
C ARG A 53 10.19 -3.03 0.53
N LEU A 54 11.09 -3.35 1.45
CA LEU A 54 12.52 -3.50 1.17
C LEU A 54 12.78 -4.55 0.08
N TYR A 55 12.06 -5.68 0.14
CA TYR A 55 12.11 -6.68 -0.93
C TYR A 55 11.69 -6.11 -2.29
N LYS A 56 10.59 -5.34 -2.34
CA LYS A 56 10.15 -4.70 -3.59
C LYS A 56 11.20 -3.72 -4.11
N ASP A 57 11.80 -2.91 -3.25
CA ASP A 57 12.82 -1.94 -3.65
C ASP A 57 14.09 -2.63 -4.18
N MET A 58 14.51 -3.76 -3.59
CA MET A 58 15.57 -4.61 -4.15
C MET A 58 15.17 -5.20 -5.51
N ARG A 59 13.94 -5.70 -5.64
CA ARG A 59 13.45 -6.32 -6.89
C ARG A 59 13.35 -5.33 -8.04
N LEU A 60 13.05 -4.07 -7.73
CA LEU A 60 12.99 -2.96 -8.70
C LEU A 60 14.37 -2.33 -8.96
N GLY A 61 15.43 -2.80 -8.30
CA GLY A 61 16.79 -2.27 -8.46
C GLY A 61 16.99 -0.87 -7.86
N ARG A 62 16.10 -0.43 -6.96
CA ARG A 62 16.22 0.88 -6.28
C ARG A 62 17.25 0.85 -5.14
N ILE A 63 17.47 -0.33 -4.58
CA ILE A 63 18.45 -0.60 -3.52
C ILE A 63 19.28 -1.80 -3.99
N ASP A 64 20.59 -1.74 -3.78
CA ASP A 64 21.45 -2.89 -4.04
C ASP A 64 21.05 -4.10 -3.19
N THR A 65 21.09 -5.28 -3.77
CA THR A 65 20.64 -6.51 -3.10
C THR A 65 21.47 -6.85 -1.85
N GLN A 66 22.77 -6.52 -1.83
CA GLN A 66 23.63 -6.75 -0.69
C GLN A 66 23.26 -5.82 0.46
N ASP A 67 23.08 -4.54 0.18
CA ASP A 67 22.67 -3.55 1.19
C ASP A 67 21.26 -3.84 1.72
N GLY A 68 20.33 -4.18 0.82
CA GLY A 68 18.99 -4.56 1.21
C GLY A 68 18.95 -5.84 2.06
N THR A 69 19.81 -6.82 1.79
CA THR A 69 19.92 -8.02 2.64
C THR A 69 20.41 -7.68 4.05
N ARG A 70 21.38 -6.78 4.19
CA ARG A 70 21.86 -6.31 5.50
C ARG A 70 20.74 -5.59 6.27
N LEU A 71 19.97 -4.74 5.60
CA LEU A 71 18.82 -4.06 6.20
C LEU A 71 17.74 -5.06 6.64
N ALA A 72 17.45 -6.06 5.81
CA ALA A 72 16.48 -7.11 6.13
C ALA A 72 16.90 -7.91 7.37
N TYR A 73 18.20 -8.21 7.51
CA TYR A 73 18.73 -8.87 8.70
C TYR A 73 18.51 -8.03 9.97
N VAL A 74 18.76 -6.73 9.93
CA VAL A 74 18.51 -5.85 11.09
C VAL A 74 17.02 -5.80 11.43
N LEU A 75 16.14 -5.68 10.44
CA LEU A 75 14.69 -5.71 10.64
C LEU A 75 14.23 -7.04 11.25
N ASP A 76 14.80 -8.16 10.83
CA ASP A 76 14.53 -9.49 11.39
C ASP A 76 14.96 -9.58 12.87
N MET A 77 16.12 -9.02 13.23
CA MET A 77 16.55 -8.95 14.63
C MET A 77 15.59 -8.12 15.49
N VAL A 78 15.13 -6.97 14.97
CA VAL A 78 14.15 -6.13 15.68
C VAL A 78 12.83 -6.86 15.85
N ARG A 79 12.35 -7.57 14.81
CA ARG A 79 11.13 -8.40 14.89
C ARG A 79 11.25 -9.46 15.99
N LYS A 80 12.36 -10.20 16.00
CA LYS A 80 12.62 -11.23 17.01
C LYS A 80 12.67 -10.67 18.43
N ALA A 81 13.31 -9.51 18.62
CA ALA A 81 13.36 -8.85 19.92
C ALA A 81 11.96 -8.44 20.39
N HIS A 82 11.16 -7.85 19.51
CA HIS A 82 9.77 -7.49 19.81
C HIS A 82 8.94 -8.73 20.18
N GLU A 83 8.96 -9.78 19.36
CA GLU A 83 8.25 -11.05 19.63
C GLU A 83 8.67 -11.65 20.98
N THR A 84 9.96 -11.63 21.29
CA THR A 84 10.49 -12.13 22.57
C THR A 84 9.93 -11.34 23.75
N CYS A 85 9.93 -10.01 23.68
CA CYS A 85 9.37 -9.15 24.72
C CYS A 85 7.86 -9.37 24.92
N GLU A 86 7.11 -9.52 23.82
CA GLU A 86 5.67 -9.81 23.87
C GLU A 86 5.38 -11.16 24.54
N LEU A 87 6.13 -12.19 24.17
CA LEU A 87 5.98 -13.53 24.75
C LEU A 87 6.32 -13.54 26.24
N GLN A 88 7.43 -12.89 26.63
CA GLN A 88 7.84 -12.75 28.02
C GLN A 88 6.72 -12.09 28.86
N ARG A 89 6.16 -10.98 28.37
CA ARG A 89 5.06 -10.29 29.06
C ARG A 89 3.83 -11.20 29.21
N ARG A 90 3.47 -11.97 28.17
CA ARG A 90 2.33 -12.89 28.22
C ARG A 90 2.56 -14.01 29.24
N VAL A 91 3.77 -14.56 29.30
CA VAL A 91 4.15 -15.58 30.30
C VAL A 91 4.03 -15.00 31.72
N GLU A 92 4.55 -13.80 31.95
CA GLU A 92 4.46 -13.13 33.25
C GLU A 92 3.01 -12.92 33.71
N VAL A 93 2.12 -12.50 32.81
CA VAL A 93 0.68 -12.37 33.10
C VAL A 93 0.08 -13.71 33.48
N ILE A 94 0.39 -14.78 32.74
CA ILE A 94 -0.10 -16.13 33.04
C ILE A 94 0.38 -16.60 34.41
N ASP A 95 1.65 -16.38 34.73
CA ASP A 95 2.23 -16.74 36.03
C ASP A 95 1.59 -15.97 37.18
N GLN A 96 1.32 -14.68 37.01
CA GLN A 96 0.60 -13.87 37.99
C GLN A 96 -0.81 -14.41 38.24
N VAL A 97 -1.57 -14.71 37.17
CA VAL A 97 -2.92 -15.28 37.27
C VAL A 97 -2.90 -16.63 37.99
N ASN A 98 -1.92 -17.49 37.66
CA ASN A 98 -1.77 -18.79 38.30
C ASN A 98 -1.41 -18.68 39.79
N LYS A 99 -0.54 -17.74 40.17
CA LYS A 99 -0.24 -17.45 41.59
C LYS A 99 -1.49 -17.02 42.35
N ILE A 100 -2.28 -16.11 41.80
CA ILE A 100 -3.54 -15.64 42.40
C ILE A 100 -4.52 -16.81 42.60
N ARG A 101 -4.64 -17.71 41.60
CA ARG A 101 -5.51 -18.89 41.70
C ARG A 101 -5.07 -19.86 42.80
N LYS A 102 -3.76 -20.08 42.95
CA LYS A 102 -3.20 -20.95 44.01
C LYS A 102 -3.42 -20.38 45.41
N LEU A 103 -3.40 -19.05 45.57
CA LEU A 103 -3.63 -18.39 46.86
C LEU A 103 -5.10 -18.39 47.29
N LYS A 104 -6.04 -18.57 46.35
CA LYS A 104 -7.48 -18.62 46.61
C LYS A 104 -8.02 -20.02 46.92
N LYS A 105 -7.16 -21.04 46.90
CA LYS A 105 -7.50 -22.44 47.10
C LYS A 105 -6.86 -22.94 48.38
#